data_AF-A0A7X8EC74-F1
#
_entry.id   AF-A0A7X8EC74-F1
#
_cell.length_a   1.000
_cell.length_b   1.000
_cell.length_c   1.000
_cell.angle_alpha   90.00
_cell.angle_beta   90.00
_cell.angle_gamma   90.00
#
_symmetry.space_group_name_H-M   'P 1'
#
loop_
_entity.id
_entity.type
_entity.pdbx_description
1 polymer ?
#
loop_
_entity_poly.entity_id
_entity_poly.type
_entity_poly.pdbx_seq_one_letter_code
_entity_poly.pdbx_strand_id
1 'polypeptide(L)'
;MKQRIIGFFLILLVILFPLTAAKPSERDILIAVTAISDATIANVAAFLNTPALNLPGSVFEKEVRATLPKALELKEADLGIYRKTYQSLNKPQSNFLLSLLQSARGPLNDVALLFLDTHEWEVGHVSLTGRVSTDWGEGVTLASLMSKVVTGEAIDPIEAVVDVKAIGTRLSTDVSIRGSFLLFTDQEGYFVIEPRQLTVNGE
;
A
#
# COMPACT_ATOMS: atom_id res chain seq x y z
N MET A 1 -18.30 46.54 28.26
CA MET A 1 -19.17 45.47 27.71
C MET A 1 -19.05 45.25 26.21
N LYS A 2 -18.94 46.30 25.36
CA LYS A 2 -18.93 46.14 23.89
C LYS A 2 -17.76 45.34 23.30
N GLN A 3 -16.53 45.44 23.84
CA GLN A 3 -15.37 44.70 23.33
C GLN A 3 -15.40 43.19 23.61
N ARG A 4 -16.01 42.76 24.74
CA ARG A 4 -16.16 41.33 25.07
C ARG A 4 -17.15 40.63 24.14
N ILE A 5 -18.19 41.34 23.68
CA ILE A 5 -19.20 40.82 22.75
C ILE A 5 -18.61 40.66 21.34
N ILE A 6 -17.76 41.61 20.91
CA ILE A 6 -17.06 41.53 19.62
C ILE A 6 -16.08 40.35 19.60
N GLY A 7 -15.31 40.15 20.67
CA GLY A 7 -14.40 38.99 20.78
C GLY A 7 -15.11 37.64 20.75
N PHE A 8 -16.29 37.55 21.38
CA PHE A 8 -17.09 36.32 21.38
C PHE A 8 -17.69 36.01 20.00
N PHE A 9 -18.14 37.04 19.26
CA PHE A 9 -18.62 36.89 17.89
C PHE A 9 -17.50 36.46 16.92
N LEU A 10 -16.28 36.95 17.11
CA LEU A 10 -15.14 36.61 16.25
C LEU A 10 -14.66 35.17 16.47
N ILE A 11 -14.66 34.69 17.72
CA ILE A 11 -14.36 33.29 18.04
C ILE A 11 -15.45 32.35 17.49
N LEU A 12 -16.72 32.73 17.61
CA LEU A 12 -17.83 31.95 17.05
C LEU A 12 -17.76 31.86 15.51
N LEU A 13 -17.34 32.95 14.83
CA LEU A 13 -17.18 32.99 13.38
C LEU A 13 -16.03 32.09 12.88
N VAL A 14 -14.95 31.96 13.66
CA VAL A 14 -13.83 31.05 13.35
C VAL A 14 -14.23 29.57 13.56
N ILE A 15 -15.14 29.29 14.49
CA ILE A 15 -15.69 27.94 14.71
C ILE A 15 -16.73 27.56 13.65
N LEU A 16 -17.33 28.53 12.96
CA LEU A 16 -18.38 28.35 11.95
C LEU A 16 -17.87 28.32 10.50
N PHE A 17 -16.56 28.45 10.26
CA PHE A 17 -16.04 27.99 8.97
C PHE A 17 -16.29 26.49 8.92
N PRO A 18 -17.07 25.98 7.94
CA PRO A 18 -17.05 24.55 7.72
C PRO A 18 -15.58 24.21 7.46
N LEU A 19 -15.03 23.28 8.23
CA LEU A 19 -13.90 22.48 7.75
C LEU A 19 -14.42 21.71 6.54
N THR A 20 -14.66 22.40 5.42
CA THR A 20 -14.65 21.75 4.13
C THR A 20 -13.23 21.21 4.02
N ALA A 21 -13.08 19.91 4.21
CA ALA A 21 -11.83 19.23 3.96
C ALA A 21 -11.33 19.72 2.60
N ALA A 22 -10.15 20.35 2.58
CA ALA A 22 -9.61 20.92 1.36
C ALA A 22 -9.61 19.83 0.30
N LYS A 23 -10.10 20.13 -0.91
CA LYS A 23 -10.08 19.17 -2.00
C LYS A 23 -8.62 18.76 -2.26
N PRO A 24 -8.30 17.46 -2.32
CA PRO A 24 -6.95 17.02 -2.55
C PRO A 24 -6.46 17.49 -3.91
N SER A 25 -5.23 18.01 -3.96
CA SER A 25 -4.61 18.40 -5.23
C SER A 25 -4.25 17.16 -6.05
N GLU A 26 -4.07 17.33 -7.37
CA GLU A 26 -3.59 16.24 -8.23
C GLU A 26 -2.26 15.63 -7.72
N ARG A 27 -1.40 16.48 -7.14
CA ARG A 27 -0.17 16.05 -6.49
C ARG A 27 -0.43 15.16 -5.27
N ASP A 28 -1.39 15.53 -4.42
CA ASP A 28 -1.74 14.74 -3.23
C ASP A 28 -2.30 13.37 -3.63
N ILE A 29 -3.14 13.35 -4.66
CA ILE A 29 -3.70 12.11 -5.22
C ILE A 29 -2.59 11.22 -5.76
N LEU A 30 -1.67 11.77 -6.56
CA LEU A 30 -0.53 11.03 -7.09
C LEU A 30 0.32 10.45 -5.96
N ILE A 31 0.67 11.25 -4.96
CA ILE A 31 1.45 10.80 -3.79
C ILE A 31 0.74 9.66 -3.06
N ALA A 32 -0.58 9.78 -2.84
CA ALA A 32 -1.37 8.76 -2.16
C ALA A 32 -1.45 7.45 -2.96
N VAL A 33 -1.72 7.52 -4.27
CA VAL A 33 -1.76 6.34 -5.16
C VAL A 33 -0.40 5.64 -5.21
N THR A 34 0.68 6.41 -5.37
CA THR A 34 2.05 5.88 -5.36
C THR A 34 2.38 5.22 -4.02
N ALA A 35 2.03 5.87 -2.90
CA ALA A 35 2.26 5.29 -1.58
C ALA A 35 1.49 3.97 -1.37
N ILE A 36 0.22 3.89 -1.79
CA ILE A 36 -0.57 2.65 -1.71
C ILE A 36 0.08 1.55 -2.55
N SER A 37 0.53 1.88 -3.75
CA SER A 37 1.18 0.95 -4.68
C SER A 37 2.48 0.41 -4.10
N ASP A 38 3.38 1.30 -3.66
CA ASP A 38 4.67 0.95 -3.06
C ASP A 38 4.48 0.13 -1.77
N ALA A 39 3.53 0.52 -0.91
CA ALA A 39 3.23 -0.22 0.30
C ALA A 39 2.68 -1.62 0.02
N THR A 40 1.87 -1.77 -1.03
CA THR A 40 1.34 -3.07 -1.45
C THR A 40 2.44 -3.96 -1.99
N ILE A 41 3.30 -3.44 -2.89
CA ILE A 41 4.45 -4.16 -3.45
C ILE A 41 5.40 -4.61 -2.34
N ALA A 42 5.76 -3.69 -1.44
CA ALA A 42 6.58 -4.00 -0.28
C ALA A 42 5.94 -5.11 0.55
N ASN A 43 4.68 -4.98 0.96
CA ASN A 43 4.04 -6.03 1.74
C ASN A 43 4.00 -7.40 1.03
N VAL A 44 3.69 -7.44 -0.26
CA VAL A 44 3.70 -8.69 -1.03
C VAL A 44 5.10 -9.31 -1.05
N ALA A 45 6.14 -8.52 -1.30
CA ALA A 45 7.52 -9.00 -1.25
C ALA A 45 7.89 -9.51 0.15
N ALA A 46 7.49 -8.81 1.20
CA ALA A 46 7.69 -9.21 2.59
C ALA A 46 7.01 -10.56 2.89
N PHE A 47 5.78 -10.75 2.41
CA PHE A 47 5.01 -11.97 2.57
C PHE A 47 5.61 -13.18 1.84
N LEU A 48 6.11 -12.96 0.61
CA LEU A 48 6.70 -14.02 -0.21
C LEU A 48 8.16 -14.34 0.16
N ASN A 49 8.80 -13.51 0.98
CA ASN A 49 10.13 -13.81 1.51
C ASN A 49 10.15 -15.09 2.34
N THR A 50 11.30 -15.75 2.36
CA THR A 50 11.55 -16.92 3.20
C THR A 50 12.76 -16.66 4.12
N PRO A 51 12.57 -16.60 5.46
CA PRO A 51 11.28 -16.57 6.17
C PRO A 51 10.48 -15.29 5.89
N ALA A 52 9.15 -15.34 6.04
CA ALA A 52 8.28 -14.19 5.83
C ALA A 52 8.63 -13.03 6.76
N LEU A 53 8.57 -11.81 6.22
CA LEU A 53 8.85 -10.58 6.94
C LEU A 53 7.53 -9.89 7.31
N ASN A 54 7.42 -9.42 8.55
CA ASN A 54 6.29 -8.60 8.98
C ASN A 54 6.68 -7.12 8.89
N LEU A 55 5.96 -6.35 8.07
CA LEU A 55 6.13 -4.90 8.00
C LEU A 55 5.27 -4.20 9.07
N PRO A 56 5.81 -3.18 9.77
CA PRO A 56 5.07 -2.48 10.82
C PRO A 56 3.75 -1.88 10.33
N GLY A 57 2.66 -2.06 11.08
CA GLY A 57 1.35 -1.52 10.68
C GLY A 57 0.71 -2.25 9.49
N SER A 58 1.23 -3.41 9.08
CA SER A 58 0.64 -4.23 8.02
C SER A 58 0.32 -5.64 8.49
N VAL A 59 -0.83 -6.16 8.09
CA VAL A 59 -1.26 -7.53 8.37
C VAL A 59 -1.95 -8.12 7.16
N PHE A 60 -1.48 -9.27 6.68
CA PHE A 60 -2.24 -10.06 5.71
C PHE A 60 -3.31 -10.90 6.41
N GLU A 61 -4.55 -10.72 5.99
CA GLU A 61 -5.64 -11.63 6.33
C GLU A 61 -5.60 -12.83 5.38
N LYS A 62 -5.58 -14.03 5.94
CA LYS A 62 -5.50 -15.28 5.20
C LYS A 62 -6.44 -16.31 5.83
N GLU A 63 -7.20 -17.00 4.98
CA GLU A 63 -8.07 -18.09 5.45
C GLU A 63 -7.24 -19.32 5.83
N VAL A 64 -7.76 -20.14 6.75
CA VAL A 64 -7.06 -21.25 7.44
C VAL A 64 -6.42 -22.27 6.49
N ARG A 65 -6.86 -22.35 5.23
CA ARG A 65 -6.32 -23.27 4.21
C ARG A 65 -5.98 -22.60 2.88
N ALA A 66 -6.17 -21.29 2.77
CA ALA A 66 -5.80 -20.57 1.57
C ALA A 66 -4.27 -20.57 1.44
N THR A 67 -3.75 -20.45 0.22
CA THR A 67 -2.33 -20.15 0.00
C THR A 67 -2.09 -18.66 -0.18
N LEU A 68 -3.08 -17.96 -0.77
CA LEU A 68 -3.06 -16.53 -1.05
C LEU A 68 -3.77 -15.77 0.08
N PRO A 69 -3.33 -14.55 0.41
CA PRO A 69 -4.04 -13.70 1.35
C PRO A 69 -5.30 -13.11 0.71
N LYS A 70 -6.37 -12.98 1.49
CA LYS A 70 -7.62 -12.34 1.05
C LYS A 70 -7.51 -10.82 1.04
N ALA A 71 -6.75 -10.27 1.98
CA ALA A 71 -6.55 -8.83 2.09
C ALA A 71 -5.26 -8.47 2.82
N LEU A 72 -4.82 -7.25 2.58
CA LEU A 72 -3.82 -6.52 3.32
C LEU A 72 -4.53 -5.42 4.13
N GLU A 73 -4.43 -5.52 5.44
CA GLU A 73 -4.86 -4.50 6.40
C GLU A 73 -3.69 -3.58 6.73
N LEU A 74 -3.90 -2.28 6.54
CA LEU A 74 -2.96 -1.21 6.83
C LEU A 74 -3.47 -0.44 8.05
N LYS A 75 -2.62 -0.32 9.06
CA LYS A 75 -2.89 0.36 10.35
C LYS A 75 -1.74 1.27 10.66
N GLU A 76 -1.90 2.54 10.27
CA GLU A 76 -0.83 3.55 10.39
C GLU A 76 0.49 3.09 9.75
N ALA A 77 0.37 2.38 8.63
CA ALA A 77 1.48 1.82 7.86
C ALA A 77 2.35 2.93 7.24
N ASP A 78 3.52 3.17 7.81
CA ASP A 78 4.46 4.22 7.37
C ASP A 78 5.55 3.66 6.45
N LEU A 79 5.57 4.13 5.19
CA LEU A 79 6.51 3.66 4.17
C LEU A 79 7.97 3.97 4.52
N GLY A 80 8.24 5.07 5.23
CA GLY A 80 9.58 5.41 5.69
C GLY A 80 10.14 4.42 6.71
N ILE A 81 9.27 3.70 7.42
CA ILE A 81 9.65 2.60 8.32
C ILE A 81 9.93 1.31 7.53
N TYR A 82 9.21 1.06 6.43
CA TYR A 82 9.39 -0.15 5.61
C TYR A 82 10.79 -0.21 5.06
N ARG A 83 11.28 0.90 4.49
CA ARG A 83 12.63 1.00 3.95
C ARG A 83 13.68 0.56 4.98
N LYS A 84 13.60 1.09 6.20
CA LYS A 84 14.52 0.72 7.30
C LYS A 84 14.41 -0.75 7.66
N THR A 85 13.20 -1.31 7.63
CA THR A 85 12.95 -2.73 7.89
C THR A 85 13.67 -3.60 6.86
N TYR A 86 13.52 -3.30 5.56
CA TYR A 86 14.24 -3.99 4.49
C TYR A 86 15.76 -3.80 4.54
N GLN A 87 16.24 -2.58 4.76
CA GLN A 87 17.68 -2.31 4.86
C GLN A 87 18.32 -2.98 6.08
N SER A 88 17.58 -3.13 7.18
CA SER A 88 18.07 -3.84 8.37
C SER A 88 18.38 -5.31 8.06
N LEU A 89 17.69 -5.87 7.06
CA LEU A 89 18.00 -7.19 6.55
C LEU A 89 19.38 -7.14 5.88
N ASN A 90 19.66 -6.22 4.98
CA ASN A 90 20.90 -6.14 4.18
C ASN A 90 22.20 -5.87 4.97
N LYS A 91 22.16 -5.84 6.31
CA LYS A 91 23.38 -5.74 7.12
C LYS A 91 24.26 -7.00 6.97
N PRO A 92 25.56 -6.84 6.64
CA PRO A 92 26.49 -7.95 6.50
C PRO A 92 26.55 -8.74 7.81
N GLN A 93 26.27 -10.04 7.73
CA GLN A 93 26.32 -10.94 8.88
C GLN A 93 27.74 -11.45 9.05
N SER A 94 28.19 -11.50 10.31
CA SER A 94 29.49 -12.05 10.67
C SER A 94 29.57 -13.57 10.51
N ASN A 95 28.44 -14.26 10.42
CA ASN A 95 28.36 -15.74 10.46
C ASN A 95 27.94 -16.35 9.12
N PHE A 96 28.69 -17.35 8.65
CA PHE A 96 28.50 -18.06 7.37
C PHE A 96 27.10 -18.67 7.18
N LEU A 97 26.54 -19.30 8.21
CA LEU A 97 25.19 -19.86 8.14
C LEU A 97 24.12 -18.76 8.01
N LEU A 98 24.32 -17.62 8.68
CA LEU A 98 23.45 -16.47 8.54
C LEU A 98 23.62 -15.82 7.17
N SER A 99 24.83 -15.73 6.64
CA SER A 99 25.03 -15.23 5.27
C SER A 99 24.43 -16.16 4.21
N LEU A 100 24.42 -17.48 4.43
CA LEU A 100 23.75 -18.44 3.54
C LEU A 100 22.22 -18.31 3.60
N LEU A 101 21.66 -18.16 4.80
CA LEU A 101 20.23 -17.87 4.99
C LEU A 101 19.86 -16.49 4.43
N GLN A 102 20.77 -15.53 4.49
CA GLN A 102 20.60 -14.22 3.85
C GLN A 102 20.75 -14.27 2.33
N SER A 103 21.62 -15.10 1.75
CA SER A 103 21.73 -15.22 0.28
C SER A 103 20.51 -15.90 -0.34
N ALA A 104 19.72 -16.61 0.47
CA ALA A 104 18.42 -17.13 0.08
C ALA A 104 17.29 -16.08 0.15
N ARG A 105 17.60 -14.82 0.53
CA ARG A 105 16.66 -13.71 0.47
C ARG A 105 16.23 -13.52 -0.96
N GLY A 106 14.94 -13.74 -1.18
CA GLY A 106 14.39 -13.78 -2.52
C GLY A 106 14.66 -12.49 -3.30
N PRO A 107 14.72 -12.56 -4.63
CA PRO A 107 14.90 -11.40 -5.52
C PRO A 107 13.87 -10.28 -5.30
N LEU A 108 12.77 -10.58 -4.61
CA LEU A 108 11.69 -9.65 -4.29
C LEU A 108 12.08 -8.56 -3.28
N ASN A 109 13.13 -8.77 -2.47
CA ASN A 109 13.64 -7.73 -1.57
C ASN A 109 14.21 -6.54 -2.32
N ASP A 110 14.99 -6.81 -3.38
CA ASP A 110 15.60 -5.75 -4.18
C ASP A 110 14.54 -4.99 -4.98
N VAL A 111 13.49 -5.69 -5.44
CA VAL A 111 12.32 -5.08 -6.05
C VAL A 111 11.61 -4.15 -5.06
N ALA A 112 11.31 -4.62 -3.85
CA ALA A 112 10.67 -3.78 -2.83
C ALA A 112 11.51 -2.54 -2.49
N LEU A 113 12.83 -2.70 -2.35
CA LEU A 113 13.74 -1.58 -2.12
C LEU A 113 13.75 -0.60 -3.28
N LEU A 114 13.74 -1.07 -4.53
CA LEU A 114 13.70 -0.21 -5.72
C LEU A 114 12.47 0.72 -5.70
N PHE A 115 11.28 0.19 -5.43
CA PHE A 115 10.06 1.00 -5.34
C PHE A 115 10.12 1.99 -4.17
N LEU A 116 10.56 1.53 -3.00
CA LEU A 116 10.70 2.39 -1.82
C LEU A 116 11.76 3.50 -1.99
N ASP A 117 12.84 3.22 -2.74
CA ASP A 117 13.93 4.15 -3.02
C ASP A 117 13.56 5.16 -4.12
N THR A 118 12.78 4.75 -5.13
CA THR A 118 12.37 5.62 -6.25
C THR A 118 11.70 6.91 -5.78
N HIS A 119 10.93 6.83 -4.71
CA HIS A 119 10.18 7.96 -4.16
C HIS A 119 10.78 8.51 -2.86
N GLU A 120 11.92 7.99 -2.40
CA GLU A 120 12.65 8.44 -1.20
C GLU A 120 11.73 8.67 0.01
N TRP A 121 10.96 7.64 0.39
CA TRP A 121 10.06 7.74 1.54
C TRP A 121 10.82 7.90 2.86
N GLU A 122 10.40 8.85 3.69
CA GLU A 122 10.90 9.06 5.05
C GLU A 122 9.75 8.93 6.05
N VAL A 123 10.12 8.77 7.32
CA VAL A 123 9.14 8.58 8.40
C VAL A 123 8.26 9.82 8.50
N GLY A 124 6.94 9.61 8.51
CA GLY A 124 5.93 10.66 8.56
C GLY A 124 5.59 11.28 7.20
N HIS A 125 6.26 10.91 6.11
CA HIS A 125 5.90 11.40 4.77
C HIS A 125 4.49 10.97 4.38
N VAL A 126 4.21 9.68 4.50
CA VAL A 126 2.89 9.09 4.27
C VAL A 126 2.71 7.88 5.19
N SER A 127 1.58 7.87 5.90
CA SER A 127 1.06 6.75 6.66
C SER A 127 -0.28 6.33 6.09
N LEU A 128 -0.49 5.03 5.95
CA LEU A 128 -1.66 4.44 5.32
C LEU A 128 -2.53 3.71 6.35
N THR A 129 -3.84 3.92 6.26
CA THR A 129 -4.83 3.16 7.05
C THR A 129 -5.98 2.74 6.16
N GLY A 130 -6.34 1.46 6.21
CA GLY A 130 -7.42 0.90 5.40
C GLY A 130 -7.10 -0.50 4.90
N ARG A 131 -7.76 -0.90 3.82
CA ARG A 131 -7.72 -2.28 3.33
C ARG A 131 -7.50 -2.32 1.82
N VAL A 132 -6.63 -3.23 1.40
CA VAL A 132 -6.52 -3.68 0.01
C VAL A 132 -6.93 -5.13 -0.02
N SER A 133 -8.03 -5.45 -0.68
CA SER A 133 -8.54 -6.83 -0.80
C SER A 133 -8.48 -7.31 -2.24
N THR A 134 -8.39 -8.61 -2.40
CA THR A 134 -8.32 -9.26 -3.71
C THR A 134 -9.32 -10.38 -3.77
N ASP A 135 -10.11 -10.42 -4.84
CA ASP A 135 -10.87 -11.60 -5.22
C ASP A 135 -10.05 -12.40 -6.23
N TRP A 136 -9.51 -13.53 -5.78
CA TRP A 136 -8.67 -14.40 -6.59
C TRP A 136 -9.50 -15.31 -7.49
N GLY A 137 -10.81 -15.44 -7.27
CA GLY A 137 -11.64 -16.46 -7.89
C GLY A 137 -11.60 -17.82 -7.16
N GLU A 138 -12.64 -18.62 -7.38
CA GLU A 138 -12.82 -19.89 -6.69
C GLU A 138 -11.72 -20.90 -7.04
N GLY A 139 -11.12 -21.53 -6.03
CA GLY A 139 -10.10 -22.57 -6.21
C GLY A 139 -8.71 -22.06 -6.62
N VAL A 140 -8.50 -20.76 -6.77
CA VAL A 140 -7.20 -20.19 -7.15
C VAL A 140 -6.21 -20.26 -5.98
N THR A 141 -5.02 -20.78 -6.28
CA THR A 141 -3.91 -20.93 -5.33
C THR A 141 -2.66 -20.26 -5.85
N LEU A 142 -1.68 -20.03 -4.98
CA LEU A 142 -0.37 -19.52 -5.38
C LEU A 142 0.30 -20.50 -6.37
N ALA A 143 0.15 -21.80 -6.14
CA ALA A 143 0.70 -22.81 -7.04
C ALA A 143 0.06 -22.77 -8.44
N SER A 144 -1.26 -22.58 -8.53
CA SER A 144 -1.93 -22.47 -9.83
C SER A 144 -1.53 -21.18 -10.56
N LEU A 145 -1.41 -20.05 -9.85
CA LEU A 145 -0.92 -18.80 -10.46
C LEU A 145 0.53 -18.93 -10.95
N MET A 146 1.41 -19.51 -10.14
CA MET A 146 2.80 -19.76 -10.53
C MET A 146 2.90 -20.72 -11.72
N SER A 147 2.05 -21.74 -11.78
CA SER A 147 1.98 -22.64 -12.93
C SER A 147 1.66 -21.88 -14.21
N LYS A 148 0.63 -21.01 -14.19
CA LYS A 148 0.24 -20.20 -15.35
C LYS A 148 1.38 -19.28 -15.81
N VAL A 149 2.07 -18.63 -14.88
CA VAL A 149 3.23 -17.77 -15.18
C VAL A 149 4.35 -18.57 -15.84
N VAL A 150 4.66 -19.77 -15.33
CA VAL A 150 5.74 -20.61 -15.88
C VAL A 150 5.38 -21.19 -17.25
N THR A 151 4.11 -21.55 -17.47
CA THR A 151 3.63 -22.07 -18.76
C THR A 151 3.33 -20.98 -19.78
N GLY A 152 3.37 -19.71 -19.40
CA GLY A 152 3.01 -18.58 -20.25
C GLY A 152 1.50 -18.51 -20.55
N GLU A 153 0.67 -19.18 -19.74
CA GLU A 153 -0.77 -19.09 -19.83
C GLU A 153 -1.27 -17.76 -19.25
N ALA A 154 -2.36 -17.24 -19.83
CA ALA A 154 -2.99 -16.03 -19.32
C ALA A 154 -3.52 -16.24 -17.90
N ILE A 155 -3.22 -15.27 -17.03
CA ILE A 155 -3.82 -15.21 -15.70
C ILE A 155 -5.24 -14.70 -15.86
N ASP A 156 -6.20 -15.40 -15.23
CA ASP A 156 -7.59 -14.97 -15.26
C ASP A 156 -7.70 -13.58 -14.61
N PRO A 157 -8.64 -12.72 -15.05
CA PRO A 157 -8.78 -11.41 -14.44
C PRO A 157 -9.02 -11.48 -12.93
N ILE A 158 -8.24 -10.73 -12.17
CA ILE A 158 -8.29 -10.63 -10.71
C ILE A 158 -8.86 -9.26 -10.34
N GLU A 159 -9.87 -9.22 -9.49
CA GLU A 159 -10.40 -7.95 -8.99
C GLU A 159 -9.69 -7.55 -7.69
N ALA A 160 -9.11 -6.36 -7.68
CA ALA A 160 -8.52 -5.74 -6.50
C ALA A 160 -9.40 -4.57 -6.05
N VAL A 161 -9.77 -4.55 -4.78
CA VAL A 161 -10.55 -3.47 -4.16
C VAL A 161 -9.66 -2.75 -3.17
N VAL A 162 -9.58 -1.43 -3.31
CA VAL A 162 -8.78 -0.54 -2.46
C VAL A 162 -9.74 0.36 -1.69
N ASP A 163 -9.59 0.44 -0.38
CA ASP A 163 -10.21 1.46 0.47
C ASP A 163 -9.17 1.90 1.51
N VAL A 164 -8.38 2.90 1.15
CA VAL A 164 -7.20 3.31 1.93
C VAL A 164 -7.17 4.82 2.06
N LYS A 165 -6.95 5.28 3.29
CA LYS A 165 -6.64 6.66 3.63
C LYS A 165 -5.14 6.85 3.80
N ALA A 166 -4.61 7.86 3.11
CA ALA A 166 -3.24 8.34 3.22
C ALA A 166 -3.21 9.68 3.97
N ILE A 167 -2.32 9.78 4.95
CA ILE A 167 -2.07 10.98 5.76
C ILE A 167 -0.56 11.20 5.86
N GLY A 168 -0.09 12.44 6.01
CA GLY A 168 1.34 12.68 6.25
C GLY A 168 1.84 14.04 5.77
N THR A 169 3.12 14.30 5.98
CA THR A 169 3.73 15.62 5.73
C THR A 169 3.95 15.94 4.25
N ARG A 170 3.95 14.93 3.37
CA ARG A 170 4.03 15.15 1.91
C ARG A 170 2.68 15.47 1.27
N LEU A 171 1.60 15.29 2.02
CA LEU A 171 0.24 15.58 1.59
C LEU A 171 -0.19 16.94 2.16
N SER A 172 -0.78 17.78 1.32
CA SER A 172 -1.36 19.05 1.77
C SER A 172 -2.69 18.85 2.52
N THR A 173 -3.34 17.72 2.27
CA THR A 173 -4.58 17.28 2.92
C THR A 173 -4.67 15.76 2.92
N ASP A 174 -5.45 15.19 3.82
CA ASP A 174 -5.69 13.75 3.87
C ASP A 174 -6.39 13.28 2.59
N VAL A 175 -5.94 12.15 2.05
CA VAL A 175 -6.49 11.56 0.81
C VAL A 175 -7.04 10.18 1.11
N SER A 176 -8.30 9.94 0.79
CA SER A 176 -8.98 8.64 0.88
C SER A 176 -9.24 8.16 -0.53
N ILE A 177 -8.65 7.03 -0.88
CA ILE A 177 -8.80 6.38 -2.19
C ILE A 177 -9.67 5.16 -1.99
N ARG A 178 -10.83 5.15 -2.64
CA ARG A 178 -11.69 3.97 -2.71
C ARG A 178 -11.97 3.62 -4.15
N GLY A 179 -11.73 2.37 -4.54
CA GLY A 179 -11.95 1.93 -5.91
C GLY A 179 -11.80 0.42 -6.10
N SER A 180 -12.16 -0.04 -7.29
CA SER A 180 -11.86 -1.40 -7.74
C SER A 180 -11.13 -1.37 -9.08
N PHE A 181 -10.20 -2.31 -9.23
CA PHE A 181 -9.30 -2.44 -10.35
C PHE A 181 -9.33 -3.87 -10.84
N LEU A 182 -9.44 -4.06 -12.15
CA LEU A 182 -9.30 -5.36 -12.78
C LEU A 182 -7.86 -5.53 -13.25
N LEU A 183 -7.23 -6.61 -12.81
CA LEU A 183 -5.85 -6.99 -13.12
C LEU A 183 -5.90 -8.18 -14.08
N PHE A 184 -5.37 -8.06 -15.29
CA PHE A 184 -5.42 -9.16 -16.26
C PHE A 184 -4.26 -9.11 -17.25
N THR A 185 -4.02 -10.22 -17.94
CA THR A 185 -3.08 -10.25 -19.08
C THR A 185 -3.87 -10.04 -20.38
N ASP A 186 -3.47 -9.08 -21.20
CA ASP A 186 -4.12 -8.83 -22.48
C ASP A 186 -3.71 -9.84 -23.57
N GLN A 187 -4.24 -9.67 -24.78
CA GLN A 187 -3.98 -10.59 -25.90
C GLN A 187 -2.52 -10.56 -26.40
N GLU A 188 -1.78 -9.51 -26.08
CA GLU A 188 -0.37 -9.32 -26.43
C GLU A 188 0.57 -9.86 -25.33
N GLY A 189 0.01 -10.32 -24.21
CA GLY A 189 0.76 -10.86 -23.08
C GLY A 189 1.19 -9.80 -22.06
N TYR A 190 0.73 -8.56 -22.18
CA TYR A 190 1.02 -7.50 -21.23
C TYR A 190 0.09 -7.56 -20.02
N PHE A 191 0.63 -7.25 -18.84
CA PHE A 191 -0.18 -7.10 -17.64
C PHE A 191 -0.83 -5.71 -17.63
N VAL A 192 -2.15 -5.69 -17.53
CA VAL A 192 -2.99 -4.49 -17.58
C VAL A 192 -3.72 -4.31 -16.26
N ILE A 193 -3.77 -3.06 -15.81
CA ILE A 193 -4.56 -2.62 -14.65
C ILE A 193 -5.65 -1.69 -15.18
N GLU A 194 -6.91 -2.14 -15.15
CA GLU A 194 -8.05 -1.35 -15.59
C GLU A 194 -8.84 -0.83 -14.37
N PRO A 195 -8.94 0.48 -14.15
CA PRO A 195 -9.80 1.03 -13.11
C PRO A 195 -11.27 0.82 -13.48
N ARG A 196 -12.04 0.15 -12.63
CA ARG A 196 -13.49 -0.01 -12.78
C ARG A 196 -14.25 1.11 -12.09
N GLN A 197 -13.84 1.42 -10.87
CA GLN A 197 -14.38 2.51 -10.06
C GLN A 197 -13.23 3.15 -9.29
N LEU A 198 -13.22 4.47 -9.22
CA LEU A 198 -12.27 5.21 -8.41
C LEU A 198 -12.96 6.45 -7.87
N THR A 199 -12.93 6.59 -6.55
CA THR A 199 -13.41 7.77 -5.83
C THR A 199 -12.29 8.29 -4.93
N VAL A 200 -12.17 9.61 -4.88
CA VAL A 200 -11.15 10.31 -4.10
C VAL A 200 -11.86 11.23 -3.13
N ASN A 201 -11.69 11.00 -1.82
CA ASN A 201 -12.41 11.73 -0.77
C ASN A 201 -13.95 11.73 -0.95
N GLY A 202 -14.49 10.70 -1.62
CA GLY A 202 -15.93 10.55 -1.87
C GLY A 202 -16.44 11.22 -3.15
N GLU A 203 -15.56 11.87 -3.92
CA GLU A 203 -15.84 12.40 -5.27
C GLU A 203 -15.43 11.43 -6.39
#